data_AF-A0A9E6JTN0-F1
#
_entry.id   AF-A0A9E6JTN0-F1
#
_cell.length_a   1.000
_cell.length_b   1.000
_cell.length_c   1.000
_cell.angle_alpha   90.00
_cell.angle_beta   90.00
_cell.angle_gamma   90.00
#
_symmetry.space_group_name_H-M   'P 1'
#
loop_
_entity.id
_entity.type
_entity.pdbx_description
1 polymer ?
#
loop_
_entity_poly.entity_id
_entity_poly.type
_entity_poly.pdbx_seq_one_letter_code
_entity_poly.pdbx_strand_id
1 'polypeptide(L)'
;MDTIFYVVGGVVGLFVLLQVWMRVKTRFKKGKPVPELTGKYAKALQSGKPALFYFYTDSCAACRPMTPIIDKYRKKNRNVFKIDARQEIELVRKFGVMGTPSMVLVADGIIKEFLVGPQPEEKIAAYID
;
A
#
# COMPACT_ATOMS: atom_id res chain seq x y z
N MET A 1 -31.43 1.51 -31.39
CA MET A 1 -30.30 0.68 -30.90
C MET A 1 -29.06 1.55 -30.64
N ASP A 2 -28.85 2.61 -31.42
CA ASP A 2 -27.63 3.43 -31.41
C ASP A 2 -27.38 4.21 -30.11
N THR A 3 -28.41 4.81 -29.51
CA THR A 3 -28.26 5.58 -28.26
C THR A 3 -27.75 4.72 -27.10
N ILE A 4 -28.16 3.45 -27.04
CA ILE A 4 -27.71 2.51 -26.01
C ILE A 4 -26.21 2.21 -26.21
N PHE A 5 -25.75 2.03 -27.44
CA PHE A 5 -24.33 1.80 -27.72
C PHE A 5 -23.45 3.00 -27.34
N TYR A 6 -23.88 4.23 -27.59
CA TYR A 6 -23.13 5.43 -27.18
C TYR A 6 -23.12 5.64 -25.67
N VAL A 7 -24.25 5.40 -25.00
CA VAL A 7 -24.34 5.52 -23.54
C VAL A 7 -23.49 4.44 -22.86
N VAL A 8 -23.59 3.18 -23.32
CA VAL A 8 -22.79 2.07 -22.80
C VAL A 8 -21.30 2.31 -23.09
N GLY A 9 -20.94 2.73 -24.31
CA GLY A 9 -19.57 3.06 -24.69
C GLY A 9 -18.98 4.21 -23.87
N GLY A 10 -19.76 5.27 -23.61
CA GLY A 10 -19.35 6.40 -22.77
C GLY A 10 -19.12 6.01 -21.32
N VAL A 11 -20.02 5.18 -20.74
CA VAL A 11 -19.88 4.68 -19.37
C VAL A 11 -18.67 3.75 -19.24
N VAL A 12 -18.48 2.83 -20.19
CA VAL A 12 -17.31 1.93 -20.22
C VAL A 12 -16.02 2.73 -20.38
N GLY A 13 -15.99 3.71 -21.30
CA GLY A 13 -14.84 4.59 -21.51
C GLY A 13 -14.47 5.38 -20.26
N LEU A 14 -15.46 5.97 -19.58
CA LEU A 14 -15.26 6.68 -18.32
C LEU A 14 -14.73 5.74 -17.22
N PHE A 15 -15.30 4.53 -17.10
CA PHE A 15 -14.87 3.54 -16.11
C PHE A 15 -13.43 3.08 -16.36
N VAL A 16 -13.06 2.82 -17.62
CA VAL A 16 -11.68 2.48 -18.02
C VAL A 16 -10.72 3.63 -17.72
N LEU A 17 -11.09 4.87 -18.07
CA LEU A 17 -10.29 6.06 -17.75
C LEU A 17 -10.07 6.21 -16.24
N LEU A 18 -11.10 6.00 -15.42
CA LEU A 18 -10.98 6.03 -13.96
C LEU A 18 -10.05 4.94 -13.43
N GLN A 19 -10.13 3.71 -13.95
CA GLN A 19 -9.24 2.61 -13.58
C GLN A 19 -7.78 2.87 -13.99
N VAL A 20 -7.56 3.46 -15.18
CA VAL A 20 -6.23 3.87 -15.65
C VAL A 20 -5.68 4.99 -14.78
N TRP A 21 -6.49 6.01 -14.47
CA TRP A 21 -6.10 7.11 -13.59
C TRP A 21 -5.70 6.64 -12.19
N MET A 22 -6.43 5.68 -11.61
CA MET A 22 -6.05 5.06 -10.33
C MET A 22 -4.69 4.36 -10.40
N ARG A 23 -4.40 3.60 -11.46
CA ARG A 23 -3.08 2.96 -11.67
C ARG A 23 -1.96 3.98 -11.88
N VAL A 24 -2.25 5.08 -12.57
CA VAL A 24 -1.29 6.15 -12.80
C VAL A 24 -0.99 6.92 -11.51
N LYS A 25 -2.02 7.20 -10.69
CA LYS A 25 -1.88 7.90 -9.40
C LYS A 25 -1.03 7.12 -8.39
N THR A 26 -1.10 5.79 -8.36
CA THR A 26 -0.22 4.98 -7.51
C THR A 26 1.22 4.98 -7.99
N ARG A 27 1.46 4.99 -9.31
CA ARG A 27 2.82 5.16 -9.87
C ARG A 27 3.42 6.52 -9.54
N PHE A 28 2.62 7.59 -9.54
CA PHE A 28 3.07 8.94 -9.14
C PHE A 28 3.42 9.07 -7.65
N LYS A 29 3.06 8.11 -6.80
CA LYS A 29 3.53 8.06 -5.41
C LYS A 29 4.90 7.40 -5.26
N LYS A 30 5.32 6.59 -6.23
CA LYS A 30 6.70 6.05 -6.25
C LYS A 30 7.69 7.19 -6.49
N GLY A 31 8.80 7.17 -5.76
CA GLY A 31 9.85 8.19 -5.87
C GLY A 31 9.65 9.41 -4.96
N LYS A 32 8.53 9.51 -4.23
CA LYS A 32 8.38 10.56 -3.22
C LYS A 32 9.24 10.26 -1.99
N PRO A 33 9.80 11.31 -1.34
CA PRO A 33 10.47 11.12 -0.06
C PRO A 33 9.47 10.59 0.96
N VAL A 34 9.99 9.76 1.86
CA VAL A 34 9.21 9.17 2.96
C VAL A 34 8.81 10.30 3.91
N PRO A 35 7.55 10.33 4.38
CA PRO A 35 7.14 11.33 5.35
C PRO A 35 7.94 11.19 6.64
N GLU A 36 8.03 12.27 7.41
CA GLU A 36 8.72 12.23 8.71
C GLU A 36 8.09 11.17 9.63
N LEU A 37 8.89 10.15 9.93
CA LEU A 37 8.52 9.04 10.80
C LEU A 37 8.97 9.35 12.23
N THR A 38 8.13 9.02 13.21
CA THR A 38 8.41 9.22 14.63
C THR A 38 8.67 7.90 15.36
N GLY A 39 9.46 7.96 16.44
CA GLY A 39 9.69 6.85 17.35
C GLY A 39 10.31 5.61 16.70
N LYS A 40 9.59 4.48 16.79
CA LYS A 40 10.08 3.16 16.33
C LYS A 40 10.24 3.07 14.80
N TYR A 41 9.46 3.83 14.05
CA TYR A 41 9.47 3.80 12.58
C TYR A 41 10.68 4.55 11.99
N ALA A 42 11.15 5.60 12.65
CA ALA A 42 12.31 6.38 12.23
C ALA A 42 13.60 5.53 12.17
N LYS A 43 13.77 4.64 13.15
CA LYS A 43 14.93 3.73 13.23
C LYS A 43 15.03 2.80 12.02
N ALA A 44 13.90 2.46 11.39
CA ALA A 44 13.89 1.62 10.20
C ALA A 44 14.64 2.27 9.04
N LEU A 45 14.45 3.58 8.84
CA LEU A 45 15.09 4.34 7.77
C LEU A 45 16.59 4.51 7.97
N GLN A 46 17.04 4.58 9.23
CA GLN A 46 18.46 4.67 9.57
C GLN A 46 19.23 3.38 9.29
N SER A 47 18.54 2.24 9.26
CA SER A 47 19.18 0.93 9.07
C SER A 47 19.67 0.68 7.63
N GLY A 48 19.32 1.55 6.68
CA GLY A 48 19.66 1.41 5.24
C GLY A 48 18.98 0.24 4.54
N LYS A 49 18.29 -0.63 5.28
CA LYS A 49 17.57 -1.78 4.75
C LYS A 49 16.15 -1.37 4.34
N PRO A 50 15.56 -2.03 3.33
CA PRO A 50 14.15 -1.83 3.00
C PRO A 50 13.25 -2.04 4.22
N ALA A 51 12.22 -1.20 4.32
CA ALA A 51 11.18 -1.26 5.33
C ALA A 51 9.81 -1.39 4.67
N LEU A 52 9.01 -2.33 5.18
CA LEU A 52 7.66 -2.61 4.70
C LEU A 52 6.65 -2.14 5.75
N PHE A 53 5.76 -1.25 5.35
CA PHE A 53 4.66 -0.75 6.17
C PHE A 53 3.34 -1.34 5.66
N TYR A 54 2.73 -2.23 6.44
CA TYR A 54 1.44 -2.85 6.16
C TYR A 54 0.34 -2.19 7.00
N PHE A 55 -0.59 -1.53 6.33
CA PHE A 55 -1.74 -0.87 6.93
C PHE A 55 -2.96 -1.79 6.86
N TYR A 56 -3.50 -2.13 8.03
CA TYR A 56 -4.67 -3.01 8.19
C TYR A 56 -5.68 -2.41 9.18
N THR A 57 -6.83 -3.05 9.28
CA THR A 57 -7.82 -2.81 10.35
C THR A 57 -8.43 -4.14 10.77
N ASP A 58 -8.91 -4.26 12.00
CA ASP A 58 -9.45 -5.52 12.52
C ASP A 58 -10.72 -5.99 11.80
N SER A 59 -11.54 -5.07 11.27
CA SER A 59 -12.75 -5.42 10.50
C SER A 59 -12.52 -5.59 9.00
N CYS A 60 -11.27 -5.70 8.55
CA CYS A 60 -10.93 -5.81 7.13
C CYS A 60 -10.97 -7.28 6.67
N ALA A 61 -12.08 -7.71 6.09
CA ALA A 61 -12.24 -9.07 5.57
C ALA A 61 -11.17 -9.44 4.52
N ALA A 62 -10.79 -8.47 3.67
CA ALA A 62 -9.78 -8.62 2.62
C ALA A 62 -8.33 -8.72 3.17
N CYS A 63 -8.12 -8.34 4.44
CA CYS A 63 -6.82 -8.40 5.11
C CYS A 63 -6.50 -9.80 5.69
N ARG A 64 -7.52 -10.63 5.94
CA ARG A 64 -7.39 -11.95 6.57
C ARG A 64 -6.30 -12.86 5.97
N PRO A 65 -6.17 -13.02 4.64
CA PRO A 65 -5.11 -13.87 4.08
C PRO A 65 -3.72 -13.23 4.19
N MET A 66 -3.62 -11.89 4.16
CA MET A 66 -2.34 -11.18 4.18
C MET A 66 -1.73 -11.07 5.58
N THR A 67 -2.56 -10.81 6.60
CA THR A 67 -2.09 -10.62 7.98
C THR A 67 -1.20 -11.76 8.51
N PRO A 68 -1.54 -13.06 8.37
CA PRO A 68 -0.68 -14.14 8.85
C PRO A 68 0.65 -14.24 8.07
N ILE A 69 0.64 -13.94 6.77
CA ILE A 69 1.85 -13.88 5.93
C ILE A 69 2.77 -12.79 6.47
N ILE A 70 2.25 -11.58 6.68
CA ILE A 70 3.02 -10.45 7.23
C ILE A 70 3.55 -10.76 8.63
N ASP A 71 2.75 -11.40 9.49
CA ASP A 71 3.19 -11.78 10.84
C ASP A 71 4.32 -12.83 10.81
N LYS A 72 4.34 -13.76 9.84
CA LYS A 72 5.46 -14.69 9.61
C LYS A 72 6.75 -13.95 9.26
N TYR A 73 6.68 -12.96 8.37
CA TYR A 73 7.83 -12.17 7.95
C TYR A 73 8.36 -11.25 9.05
N ARG A 74 7.46 -10.64 9.82
CA ARG A 74 7.82 -9.76 10.94
C ARG A 74 8.60 -10.47 12.05
N LYS A 75 8.46 -11.79 12.19
CA LYS A 75 9.28 -12.59 13.12
C LYS A 75 10.75 -12.68 12.70
N LYS A 76 11.02 -12.63 11.39
CA LYS A 76 12.38 -12.76 10.83
C LYS A 76 13.01 -11.40 10.50
N ASN A 77 12.20 -10.43 10.10
CA ASN A 77 12.65 -9.12 9.66
C ASN A 77 12.05 -8.01 10.53
N ARG A 78 12.92 -7.29 11.24
CA ARG A 78 12.53 -6.18 12.14
C ARG A 78 12.04 -4.93 11.41
N ASN A 79 12.22 -4.85 10.10
CA ASN A 79 11.79 -3.73 9.26
C ASN A 79 10.40 -3.94 8.64
N VAL A 80 9.66 -4.97 9.07
CA VAL A 80 8.27 -5.20 8.66
C VAL A 80 7.34 -4.69 9.77
N PHE A 81 6.59 -3.63 9.47
CA PHE A 81 5.70 -2.96 10.41
C PHE A 81 4.23 -3.26 10.05
N LYS A 82 3.53 -3.87 10.99
CA LYS A 82 2.07 -4.01 10.94
C LYS A 82 1.45 -2.85 11.71
N ILE A 83 0.62 -2.05 11.02
CA ILE A 83 0.07 -0.78 11.48
C ILE A 83 -1.45 -0.83 11.41
N ASP A 84 -2.11 -0.64 12.54
CA ASP A 84 -3.57 -0.45 12.57
C ASP A 84 -3.91 0.98 12.11
N ALA A 85 -4.57 1.07 10.96
CA ALA A 85 -4.96 2.34 10.36
C ALA A 85 -5.98 3.13 11.21
N ARG A 86 -6.70 2.49 12.14
CA ARG A 86 -7.60 3.17 13.07
C ARG A 86 -6.86 3.84 14.22
N GLN A 87 -5.74 3.26 14.66
CA GLN A 87 -4.95 3.80 15.76
C GLN A 87 -3.94 4.84 15.28
N GLU A 88 -3.34 4.60 14.11
CA GLU A 88 -2.22 5.39 13.58
C GLU A 88 -2.67 6.31 12.44
N ILE A 89 -3.70 7.12 12.69
CA ILE A 89 -4.37 7.97 11.69
C ILE A 89 -3.40 8.97 11.07
N GLU A 90 -2.52 9.57 11.87
CA GLU A 90 -1.53 10.53 11.38
C GLU A 90 -0.57 9.87 10.38
N LEU A 91 -0.13 8.65 10.66
CA LEU A 91 0.76 7.88 9.79
C LEU A 91 0.08 7.51 8.47
N VAL A 92 -1.18 7.07 8.54
CA VAL A 92 -2.04 6.80 7.37
C VAL A 92 -2.14 8.03 6.48
N ARG A 93 -2.40 9.22 7.07
CA ARG A 93 -2.48 10.49 6.33
C ARG A 93 -1.15 10.89 5.71
N LYS A 94 -0.05 10.78 6.46
CA LYS A 94 1.31 11.10 5.99
C LYS A 94 1.72 10.26 4.77
N PHE A 95 1.44 8.96 4.78
CA PHE A 95 1.66 8.10 3.62
C PHE A 95 0.57 8.23 2.53
N GLY A 96 -0.52 8.93 2.85
CA GLY A 96 -1.69 9.08 1.98
C GLY A 96 -2.41 7.77 1.71
N VAL A 97 -2.41 6.85 2.66
CA VAL A 97 -3.14 5.58 2.57
C VAL A 97 -4.64 5.88 2.57
N MET A 98 -5.34 5.46 1.51
CA MET A 98 -6.77 5.76 1.31
C MET A 98 -7.69 4.60 1.68
N GLY A 99 -7.15 3.41 1.96
CA GLY A 99 -7.91 2.23 2.32
C GLY A 99 -7.02 1.08 2.75
N THR A 100 -7.61 0.08 3.41
CA THR A 100 -6.94 -1.15 3.84
C THR A 100 -7.46 -2.36 3.07
N PRO A 101 -6.62 -3.37 2.78
CA PRO A 101 -5.19 -3.43 3.05
C PRO A 101 -4.38 -2.51 2.11
N SER A 102 -3.32 -1.90 2.63
CA SER A 102 -2.32 -1.19 1.81
C SER A 102 -0.92 -1.50 2.31
N MET A 103 0.05 -1.54 1.41
CA MET A 103 1.47 -1.73 1.72
C MET A 103 2.31 -0.63 1.10
N VAL A 104 3.24 -0.10 1.87
CA VAL A 104 4.20 0.90 1.42
C VAL A 104 5.59 0.36 1.67
N LEU A 105 6.39 0.32 0.60
CA LEU A 105 7.78 -0.09 0.69
C LEU A 105 8.65 1.14 0.62
N VAL A 106 9.60 1.17 1.54
CA VAL A 106 10.51 2.27 1.70
C VAL A 106 11.93 1.74 1.68
N ALA A 107 12.79 2.35 0.88
CA ALA A 107 14.23 2.15 1.00
C ALA A 107 14.93 3.47 0.66
N ASP A 108 16.07 3.73 1.28
CA ASP A 108 16.87 4.95 1.08
C ASP A 108 16.07 6.25 1.35
N GLY A 109 15.12 6.21 2.28
CA GLY A 109 14.25 7.37 2.55
C GLY A 109 13.27 7.72 1.43
N ILE A 110 13.07 6.82 0.46
CA ILE A 110 12.16 7.00 -0.69
C ILE A 110 11.11 5.89 -0.71
N ILE A 111 9.88 6.24 -1.07
CA ILE A 111 8.82 5.27 -1.34
C ILE A 111 9.13 4.56 -2.66
N LYS A 112 9.55 3.30 -2.60
CA LYS A 112 9.86 2.48 -3.78
C LYS A 112 8.59 1.91 -4.41
N GLU A 113 7.65 1.47 -3.57
CA GLU A 113 6.41 0.84 -4.03
C GLU A 113 5.23 1.24 -3.13
N PHE A 114 4.06 1.41 -3.75
CA PHE A 114 2.80 1.67 -3.06
C PHE A 114 1.73 0.72 -3.60
N LEU A 115 1.37 -0.28 -2.81
CA LEU A 115 0.43 -1.33 -3.18
C LEU A 115 -0.88 -1.14 -2.41
N VAL A 116 -1.99 -1.09 -3.14
CA VAL A 116 -3.33 -0.96 -2.57
C VAL A 116 -4.10 -2.24 -2.85
N GLY A 117 -4.78 -2.74 -1.83
CA GLY A 117 -5.57 -3.96 -1.89
C GLY A 117 -4.74 -5.24 -1.70
N PRO A 118 -5.43 -6.40 -1.70
CA PRO A 118 -4.82 -7.70 -1.45
C PRO A 118 -3.65 -8.00 -2.41
N GLN A 119 -2.56 -8.53 -1.88
CA GLN A 119 -1.42 -8.98 -2.68
C GLN A 119 -1.14 -10.46 -2.41
N PRO A 120 -0.68 -11.20 -3.43
CA PRO A 120 -0.29 -12.60 -3.27
C PRO A 120 1.04 -12.73 -2.50
N GLU A 121 1.29 -13.88 -1.86
CA GLU A 121 2.47 -14.10 -0.99
C GLU A 121 3.77 -13.89 -1.75
N GLU A 122 3.86 -14.36 -2.99
CA GLU A 122 5.05 -14.26 -3.84
C GLU A 122 5.46 -12.81 -4.05
N LYS A 123 4.47 -11.93 -4.23
CA LYS A 123 4.71 -10.51 -4.42
C LYS A 123 5.11 -9.83 -3.11
N ILE A 124 4.60 -10.28 -1.97
CA ILE A 124 5.01 -9.80 -0.65
C ILE A 124 6.45 -10.24 -0.36
N ALA A 125 6.77 -11.51 -0.62
CA ALA A 125 8.07 -12.12 -0.42
C ALA A 125 9.19 -11.39 -1.19
N ALA A 126 8.94 -11.06 -2.46
CA ALA A 126 9.88 -10.36 -3.35
C ALA A 126 10.37 -8.99 -2.84
N TYR A 127 9.74 -8.45 -1.79
CA TYR A 127 10.08 -7.17 -1.20
C TYR A 127 10.64 -7.26 0.23
N ILE A 128 10.54 -8.42 0.86
CA ILE A 128 10.96 -8.65 2.24
C ILE A 128 12.25 -9.48 2.30
N ASP A 129 12.42 -10.40 1.34
CA ASP A 129 13.62 -11.20 1.14
C ASP A 129 14.71 -10.41 0.40
#